data_AF-A0A4U7CKK8-F1
#
_entry.id   AF-A0A4U7CKK8-F1
#
_cell.length_a   1.000
_cell.length_b   1.000
_cell.length_c   1.000
_cell.angle_alpha   90.00
_cell.angle_beta   90.00
_cell.angle_gamma   90.00
#
_symmetry.space_group_name_H-M   'P 1'
#
loop_
_entity.id
_entity.type
_entity.pdbx_description
1 polymer ?
#
loop_
_entity_poly.entity_id
_entity_poly.type
_entity_poly.pdbx_seq_one_letter_code
_entity_poly.pdbx_strand_id
1 'polypeptide(L)'
;MISPLVIDTFLLDYHLGHVLLFGLVVSLLGVAPLKSQKALASIMAVFGVIFLMAPYTTMPPTFILLGIPLVLVGTLLWTMAR
;
A
#
# COMPACT_ATOMS: atom_id res chain seq x y z
N MET A 1 3.41 17.88 -26.41
CA MET A 1 2.28 16.93 -26.46
C MET A 1 2.82 15.60 -26.00
N ILE A 2 2.29 15.03 -24.91
CA ILE A 2 2.73 13.70 -24.46
C ILE A 2 2.21 12.71 -25.50
N SER A 3 3.10 11.87 -26.04
CA SER A 3 2.75 10.89 -27.06
C SER A 3 1.73 9.88 -26.49
N PRO A 4 0.67 9.51 -27.23
CA PRO A 4 -0.25 8.44 -26.83
C PRO A 4 0.46 7.13 -26.47
N LEU A 5 1.62 6.87 -27.08
CA LEU A 5 2.46 5.70 -26.81
C LEU A 5 3.03 5.69 -25.38
N VAL A 6 3.27 6.86 -24.80
CA VAL A 6 3.77 7.02 -23.41
C VAL A 6 2.64 6.75 -22.41
N ILE A 7 1.41 7.13 -22.76
CA ILE A 7 0.22 6.88 -21.95
C ILE A 7 -0.11 5.38 -21.96
N ASP A 8 -0.04 4.74 -23.13
CA ASP A 8 -0.27 3.30 -23.26
C ASP A 8 0.77 2.46 -22.51
N THR A 9 2.05 2.81 -22.59
CA THR A 9 3.11 2.10 -21.84
C THR A 9 2.99 2.31 -20.33
N PHE A 10 2.63 3.52 -19.88
CA PHE A 10 2.31 3.75 -18.47
C PHE A 10 1.11 2.90 -18.02
N LEU A 11 0.01 2.88 -18.78
CA LEU A 11 -1.18 2.08 -18.44
C LEU A 11 -0.92 0.56 -18.48
N LEU A 12 -0.01 0.09 -19.35
CA LEU A 12 0.36 -1.32 -19.47
C LEU A 12 1.29 -1.81 -18.33
N ASP A 13 2.24 -0.98 -17.89
CA ASP A 13 3.18 -1.36 -16.81
C ASP A 13 2.69 -0.97 -15.39
N TYR A 14 1.69 -0.08 -15.27
CA TYR A 14 1.19 0.37 -13.97
C TYR A 14 0.03 -0.48 -13.47
N HIS A 15 0.39 -1.54 -12.74
CA HIS A 15 -0.58 -2.42 -12.09
C HIS A 15 -1.24 -1.80 -10.85
N LEU A 16 -2.35 -2.39 -10.40
CA LEU A 16 -3.09 -2.00 -9.18
C LEU A 16 -2.15 -1.82 -7.96
N GLY A 17 -1.13 -2.66 -7.86
CA GLY A 17 -0.15 -2.61 -6.76
C GLY A 17 0.57 -1.27 -6.63
N HIS A 18 0.84 -0.56 -7.72
CA HIS A 18 1.47 0.75 -7.67
C HIS A 18 0.52 1.82 -7.12
N VAL A 19 -0.76 1.78 -7.51
CA VAL A 19 -1.80 2.68 -6.99
C VAL A 19 -1.99 2.48 -5.49
N LEU A 20 -2.03 1.21 -5.06
CA LEU A 20 -2.11 0.87 -3.64
C LEU A 20 -0.87 1.31 -2.85
N LEU A 21 0.34 1.16 -3.42
CA LEU A 21 1.57 1.66 -2.80
C LEU A 21 1.55 3.18 -2.67
N PHE A 22 1.12 3.88 -3.71
CA PHE A 22 0.97 5.33 -3.66
C PHE A 22 -0.03 5.74 -2.58
N GLY A 23 -1.18 5.08 -2.50
CA GLY A 23 -2.17 5.29 -1.45
C GLY A 23 -1.62 5.04 -0.04
N LEU A 24 -0.79 4.00 0.13
CA LEU A 24 -0.09 3.72 1.38
C LEU A 24 0.85 4.88 1.74
N VAL A 25 1.71 5.32 0.83
CA VAL A 25 2.64 6.43 1.06
C VAL A 25 1.90 7.72 1.43
N VAL A 26 0.85 8.06 0.68
CA VAL A 26 0.02 9.24 0.97
C VAL A 26 -0.62 9.13 2.36
N SER A 27 -1.13 7.96 2.73
CA SER A 27 -1.73 7.71 4.05
C SER A 27 -0.69 7.86 5.17
N LEU A 28 0.52 7.33 4.98
CA LEU A 28 1.63 7.46 5.92
C LEU A 28 2.05 8.92 6.09
N LEU A 29 2.13 9.68 5.01
CA LEU A 29 2.41 11.12 5.07
C LEU A 29 1.28 11.89 5.76
N GLY A 30 0.02 11.51 5.52
CA GLY A 30 -1.14 12.12 6.16
C GLY A 30 -1.21 11.88 7.67
N VAL A 31 -0.74 10.72 8.15
CA VAL A 31 -0.74 10.39 9.58
C VAL A 31 0.51 10.89 10.30
N ALA A 32 1.62 11.14 9.59
CA ALA A 32 2.88 11.61 10.16
C ALA A 32 2.74 12.81 11.13
N PRO A 33 1.98 13.89 10.84
CA PRO A 33 1.84 15.01 11.76
C PRO A 33 1.04 14.68 13.02
N LEU A 34 0.21 13.64 13.02
CA LEU A 34 -0.64 13.27 14.14
C LEU A 34 0.13 12.61 15.29
N LYS A 35 1.37 12.14 15.04
CA LYS A 35 2.22 11.40 16.00
C LYS A 35 1.52 10.23 16.70
N SER A 36 0.44 9.71 16.11
CA SER A 36 -0.38 8.64 16.68
C SER A 36 0.13 7.28 16.21
N GLN A 37 0.73 6.52 17.14
CA GLN A 37 1.21 5.16 16.87
C GLN A 37 0.07 4.23 16.47
N LYS A 38 -1.11 4.37 17.09
CA LYS A 38 -2.30 3.58 16.75
C LYS A 38 -2.78 3.86 15.33
N ALA A 39 -2.81 5.12 14.91
CA ALA A 39 -3.23 5.47 13.55
C ALA A 39 -2.25 4.95 12.50
N LEU A 40 -0.93 5.08 12.75
CA LEU A 40 0.11 4.52 11.90
C LEU A 40 -0.02 2.99 11.79
N ALA A 41 -0.17 2.31 12.92
CA ALA A 41 -0.34 0.87 13.00
C ALA A 41 -1.59 0.39 12.23
N SER A 42 -2.72 1.10 12.36
CA SER A 42 -3.93 0.82 11.60
C SER A 42 -3.72 0.94 10.10
N ILE A 43 -3.06 2.01 9.64
CA ILE A 43 -2.77 2.19 8.20
C ILE A 43 -1.94 1.01 7.68
N MET A 44 -0.86 0.64 8.38
CA MET A 44 -0.02 -0.49 7.97
C MET A 44 -0.79 -1.81 7.92
N ALA A 45 -1.58 -2.11 8.96
CA ALA A 45 -2.36 -3.34 9.01
C ALA A 45 -3.44 -3.38 7.93
N VAL A 46 -4.20 -2.29 7.74
CA VAL A 46 -5.28 -2.20 6.75
C VAL A 46 -4.72 -2.33 5.33
N PHE A 47 -3.66 -1.59 5.00
CA PHE A 47 -3.03 -1.76 3.69
C PHE A 47 -2.47 -3.18 3.53
N GLY A 48 -1.87 -3.76 4.56
CA GLY A 48 -1.43 -5.15 4.52
C GLY A 48 -2.55 -6.12 4.13
N VAL A 49 -3.73 -5.96 4.73
CA VAL A 49 -4.93 -6.75 4.37
C VAL A 49 -5.36 -6.46 2.94
N ILE A 50 -5.39 -5.20 2.50
CA ILE A 50 -5.75 -4.82 1.12
C ILE A 50 -4.80 -5.48 0.11
N PHE A 51 -3.49 -5.46 0.36
CA PHE A 51 -2.48 -6.10 -0.50
C PHE A 51 -2.69 -7.62 -0.58
N LEU A 52 -3.01 -8.27 0.55
CA LEU A 52 -3.29 -9.71 0.60
C LEU A 52 -4.59 -10.11 -0.10
N MET A 53 -5.60 -9.23 -0.09
CA MET A 53 -6.90 -9.47 -0.71
C MET A 53 -6.96 -9.08 -2.19
N ALA A 54 -5.90 -8.48 -2.73
CA ALA A 54 -5.88 -8.05 -4.12
C ALA A 54 -5.90 -9.23 -5.11
N PRO A 55 -6.66 -9.13 -6.21
CA PRO A 55 -6.76 -10.21 -7.19
C PRO A 55 -5.49 -10.32 -8.05
N TYR A 56 -4.98 -11.55 -8.19
CA TYR A 56 -3.78 -11.89 -8.99
C TYR A 56 -3.86 -11.47 -10.47
N THR A 57 -5.07 -11.27 -11.01
CA THR A 57 -5.28 -10.83 -12.40
C THR A 57 -4.89 -9.37 -12.65
N THR A 58 -4.82 -8.55 -11.60
CA THR A 58 -4.57 -7.10 -11.70
C THR A 58 -3.27 -6.67 -11.02
N MET A 59 -2.56 -7.61 -10.40
CA MET A 59 -1.47 -7.31 -9.49
C MET A 59 -0.44 -8.44 -9.40
N PRO A 60 0.86 -8.16 -9.61
CA PRO A 60 1.91 -9.16 -9.49
C PRO A 60 1.99 -9.77 -8.08
N PRO A 61 2.41 -11.04 -7.95
CA PRO A 61 2.52 -11.72 -6.65
C PRO A 61 3.42 -11.01 -5.64
N THR A 62 4.42 -10.26 -6.10
CA THR A 62 5.34 -9.50 -5.25
C THR A 62 4.62 -8.47 -4.38
N PHE A 63 3.64 -7.77 -4.94
CA PHE A 63 2.86 -6.82 -4.16
C PHE A 63 1.90 -7.53 -3.20
N ILE A 64 1.30 -8.65 -3.59
CA ILE A 64 0.43 -9.42 -2.70
C ILE A 64 1.23 -9.91 -1.48
N LEU A 65 2.44 -10.44 -1.71
CA LEU A 65 3.36 -10.87 -0.66
C LEU A 65 3.81 -9.73 0.25
N LEU A 66 3.90 -8.49 -0.25
CA LEU A 66 4.18 -7.31 0.58
C LEU A 66 3.12 -7.10 1.68
N GLY A 67 1.89 -7.58 1.47
CA GLY A 67 0.84 -7.50 2.48
C GLY A 67 1.15 -8.26 3.76
N ILE A 68 1.92 -9.36 3.69
CA ILE A 68 2.30 -10.18 4.86
C ILE A 68 3.08 -9.37 5.90
N PRO A 69 4.26 -8.79 5.57
CA PRO A 69 5.00 -7.99 6.54
C PRO A 69 4.22 -6.75 6.98
N LEU A 70 3.40 -6.14 6.12
CA LEU A 70 2.55 -5.00 6.49
C LEU A 70 1.54 -5.35 7.59
N VAL A 71 0.84 -6.48 7.48
CA VAL A 71 -0.08 -6.95 8.54
C VAL A 71 0.67 -7.26 9.82
N LEU A 72 1.80 -7.97 9.74
CA LEU A 72 2.58 -8.35 10.91
C LEU A 72 3.14 -7.12 11.64
N VAL A 73 3.76 -6.19 10.90
CA VAL A 73 4.30 -4.96 11.48
C VAL A 73 3.17 -4.07 12.01
N GLY A 74 2.08 -3.91 11.25
CA GLY A 74 0.94 -3.11 11.66
C GLY A 74 0.29 -3.61 12.96
N THR A 75 0.03 -4.92 13.05
CA THR A 75 -0.53 -5.53 14.27
C THR A 75 0.45 -5.47 15.45
N LEU A 76 1.74 -5.69 15.22
CA LEU A 76 2.77 -5.54 16.26
C LEU A 76 2.82 -4.10 16.79
N LEU A 77 2.92 -3.11 15.91
CA LEU A 77 2.91 -1.69 16.26
C LEU A 77 1.65 -1.31 17.03
N TRP A 78 0.50 -1.88 16.67
CA TRP A 78 -0.75 -1.65 17.40
C TRP A 78 -0.68 -2.12 18.85
N THR A 79 -0.15 -3.33 19.08
CA THR A 79 -0.02 -3.89 20.44
C THR A 79 1.02 -3.16 21.30
N MET A 80 2.01 -2.53 20.67
CA MET A 80 3.05 -1.76 21.35
C MET A 80 2.68 -0.29 21.57
N ALA A 81 1.63 0.19 20.90
CA ALA A 81 1.24 1.59 20.94
C ALA A 81 0.80 2.02 22.35
N ARG A 82 1.40 3.10 22.85
CA ARG A 82 1.09 3.71 24.16
C ARG A 82 -0.01 4.76 24.03
#